data_AF-A0A2E2W0G6-F1
#
_entry.id   AF-A0A2E2W0G6-F1
#
_cell.length_a   1.000
_cell.length_b   1.000
_cell.length_c   1.000
_cell.angle_alpha   90.00
_cell.angle_beta   90.00
_cell.angle_gamma   90.00
#
_symmetry.space_group_name_H-M   'P 1'
#
loop_
_entity.id
_entity.type
_entity.pdbx_description
1 polymer ?
#
loop_
_entity_poly.entity_id
_entity_poly.type
_entity_poly.pdbx_seq_one_letter_code
_entity_poly.pdbx_strand_id
1 'polypeptide(L)'
;MLFNSFEFLLFFLPTTLALFFLSARYFGNEAAIGLLVLCSLGFYSWWNPIYLLLILFSMAFNFQVGKRLGQRSHKGLLAFGITVNLGLLAYYKYANFFVSNVSSLLATHWSLGDILLPLAISFFTFQQIAYLVDSHRGITREYRFLHYALFVSFFPQLIAGPIVHHRDMLPQFMRTTPFCLKPNHFAIGLSIFAIGLFKKTVLADGIASYANPVFNAADSGQTVDFFTAWGGALAYSFQLYFDFSGYSDMAIGLARMFGIVLPLNFYSPYKAASISEFWRRWHITLSHFLRDYVYIALGGNRRGRTRRFANLMTTMLLGGLWHGAGWNFIIWGGLHGLYLILHQMWQALLSKLSLSPSGSAYSALAWLMTMLCVVVGWVFFRATTFEGAIGLLQSMIGLHGFTLPQGIMARLGDVGVLLQSLGMEVAFGGGQVFVLTWLWIMALLIIVLVMPNVQDMFNWVRCSLRNQHFDTTDSVWPMLSRVCKLQWKESIGWAITCAACLALGFLTLFQVSEFLYFQF
;
A
#
# COMPACT_ATOMS: atom_id res chain seq x y z
N MET A 1 -14.36 9.19 5.78
CA MET A 1 -13.90 9.21 7.19
C MET A 1 -12.64 8.35 7.32
N LEU A 2 -11.75 8.61 8.28
CA LEU A 2 -10.51 7.83 8.49
C LEU A 2 -10.70 6.77 9.59
N PHE A 3 -10.03 5.62 9.51
CA PHE A 3 -10.13 4.57 10.55
C PHE A 3 -9.50 4.97 11.89
N ASN A 4 -8.52 5.87 11.85
CA ASN A 4 -7.88 6.47 13.01
C ASN A 4 -8.51 7.83 13.38
N SER A 5 -9.84 7.93 13.34
CA SER A 5 -10.57 9.12 13.79
C SER A 5 -11.49 8.79 14.97
N PHE A 6 -11.75 9.75 15.84
CA PHE A 6 -12.65 9.55 16.99
C PHE A 6 -14.06 9.21 16.54
N GLU A 7 -14.54 9.86 15.49
CA GLU A 7 -15.84 9.64 14.86
C GLU A 7 -15.97 8.19 14.38
N PHE A 8 -14.90 7.65 13.77
CA PHE A 8 -14.91 6.26 13.32
C PHE A 8 -14.89 5.28 14.49
N LEU A 9 -13.93 5.46 15.42
CA LEU A 9 -13.64 4.51 16.48
C LEU A 9 -14.75 4.42 17.53
N LEU A 10 -15.29 5.56 17.94
CA LEU A 10 -16.22 5.65 19.07
C LEU A 10 -17.70 5.59 18.64
N PHE A 11 -18.01 6.06 17.42
CA PHE A 11 -19.41 6.17 16.98
C PHE A 11 -19.70 5.26 15.79
N PHE A 12 -19.07 5.50 14.64
CA PHE A 12 -19.45 4.81 13.42
C PHE A 12 -19.25 3.29 13.49
N LEU A 13 -18.11 2.81 13.98
CA LEU A 13 -17.80 1.38 14.02
C LEU A 13 -18.71 0.62 15.00
N PRO A 14 -18.84 1.02 16.29
CA PRO A 14 -19.75 0.34 17.22
C PRO A 14 -21.20 0.35 16.74
N THR A 15 -21.68 1.49 16.24
CA THR A 15 -23.05 1.61 15.72
C THR A 15 -23.26 0.72 14.50
N THR A 16 -22.34 0.71 13.53
CA THR A 16 -22.46 -0.12 12.32
C THR A 16 -22.44 -1.61 12.64
N LEU A 17 -21.58 -2.05 13.57
CA LEU A 17 -21.54 -3.45 14.01
C LEU A 17 -22.85 -3.86 14.69
N ALA A 18 -23.33 -3.03 15.63
CA ALA A 18 -24.59 -3.29 16.34
C ALA A 18 -25.76 -3.39 15.35
N LEU A 19 -25.91 -2.38 14.48
CA LEU A 19 -26.96 -2.35 13.47
C LEU A 19 -26.87 -3.55 12.52
N PHE A 20 -25.68 -3.92 12.05
CA PHE A 20 -25.49 -5.05 11.15
C PHE A 20 -25.95 -6.38 11.77
N PHE A 21 -25.49 -6.69 12.99
CA PHE A 21 -25.84 -7.95 13.65
C PHE A 21 -27.28 -7.99 14.14
N LEU A 22 -27.84 -6.86 14.57
CA LEU A 22 -29.26 -6.76 14.90
C LEU A 22 -30.12 -6.98 13.65
N SER A 23 -29.80 -6.33 12.53
CA SER A 23 -30.53 -6.56 11.27
C SER A 23 -30.41 -8.00 10.79
N ALA A 24 -29.23 -8.61 10.88
CA ALA A 24 -29.06 -10.02 10.51
C ALA A 24 -29.93 -10.95 11.36
N ARG A 25 -30.04 -10.67 12.67
CA ARG A 25 -30.84 -11.45 13.61
C ARG A 25 -32.35 -11.32 13.39
N TYR A 26 -32.85 -10.10 13.17
CA TYR A 26 -34.29 -9.82 13.12
C TYR A 26 -34.89 -9.80 11.71
N PHE A 27 -34.12 -9.40 10.71
CA PHE A 27 -34.60 -9.19 9.33
C PHE A 27 -33.86 -10.04 8.29
N GLY A 28 -32.84 -10.81 8.70
CA GLY A 28 -32.08 -11.72 7.84
C GLY A 28 -30.89 -11.08 7.13
N ASN A 29 -30.13 -11.90 6.38
CA ASN A 29 -28.85 -11.50 5.79
C ASN A 29 -28.97 -10.40 4.74
N GLU A 30 -29.99 -10.42 3.90
CA GLU A 30 -30.17 -9.41 2.84
C GLU A 30 -30.40 -8.01 3.44
N ALA A 31 -31.18 -7.91 4.53
CA ALA A 31 -31.40 -6.66 5.24
C ALA A 31 -30.10 -6.15 5.90
N ALA A 32 -29.30 -7.06 6.48
CA ALA A 32 -28.00 -6.72 7.05
C ALA A 32 -27.01 -6.23 5.99
N ILE A 33 -26.97 -6.88 4.82
CA ILE A 33 -26.15 -6.46 3.67
C ILE A 33 -26.62 -5.09 3.16
N GLY A 34 -27.93 -4.87 3.01
CA GLY A 34 -28.52 -3.58 2.64
C GLY A 34 -28.08 -2.45 3.56
N LEU A 35 -28.20 -2.68 4.87
CA LEU A 35 -27.75 -1.72 5.88
C LEU A 35 -26.25 -1.46 5.81
N LEU A 36 -25.44 -2.51 5.62
CA LEU A 36 -23.99 -2.38 5.51
C LEU A 36 -23.58 -1.58 4.25
N VAL A 37 -24.31 -1.73 3.13
CA VAL A 37 -24.14 -0.89 1.94
C VAL A 37 -24.45 0.57 2.29
N LEU A 38 -25.57 0.86 2.95
CA LEU A 38 -25.93 2.23 3.35
C LEU A 38 -24.88 2.85 4.28
N CYS A 39 -24.43 2.12 5.30
CA CYS A 39 -23.36 2.56 6.19
C CYS A 39 -22.06 2.81 5.41
N SER A 40 -21.73 1.96 4.44
CA SER A 40 -20.51 2.10 3.65
C SER A 40 -20.56 3.30 2.69
N LEU A 41 -21.72 3.57 2.10
CA LEU A 41 -21.95 4.77 1.29
C LEU A 41 -21.91 6.04 2.14
N GLY A 42 -22.45 6.00 3.37
CA GLY A 42 -22.33 7.09 4.34
C GLY A 42 -20.88 7.35 4.77
N PHE A 43 -20.10 6.29 4.97
CA PHE A 43 -18.67 6.40 5.26
C PHE A 43 -17.89 7.09 4.14
N TYR A 44 -18.22 6.73 2.89
CA TYR A 44 -17.63 7.32 1.70
C TYR A 44 -18.02 8.79 1.51
N SER A 45 -19.30 9.11 1.68
CA SER A 45 -19.83 10.47 1.49
C SER A 45 -19.38 11.46 2.58
N TRP A 46 -18.82 10.98 3.70
CA TRP A 46 -18.32 11.81 4.80
C TRP A 46 -17.33 12.90 4.37
N TRP A 47 -16.52 12.63 3.34
CA TRP A 47 -15.57 13.62 2.83
C TRP A 47 -16.23 14.63 1.90
N ASN A 48 -16.95 14.16 0.88
CA ASN A 48 -17.70 15.01 -0.03
C ASN A 48 -18.92 14.25 -0.59
N PRO A 49 -20.15 14.64 -0.21
CA PRO A 49 -21.37 13.96 -0.64
C PRO A 49 -21.63 13.98 -2.15
N ILE A 50 -21.09 14.95 -2.90
CA ILE A 50 -21.34 15.07 -4.35
C ILE A 50 -20.80 13.83 -5.08
N TYR A 51 -19.66 13.29 -4.64
CA TYR A 51 -19.07 12.10 -5.27
C TYR A 51 -19.82 10.80 -4.96
N LEU A 52 -20.81 10.82 -4.06
CA LEU A 52 -21.74 9.71 -3.89
C LEU A 52 -22.51 9.44 -5.19
N LEU A 53 -22.89 10.49 -5.92
CA LEU A 53 -23.56 10.36 -7.22
C LEU A 53 -22.66 9.63 -8.23
N LEU A 54 -21.37 9.94 -8.22
CA LEU A 54 -20.39 9.33 -9.10
C LEU A 54 -20.27 7.81 -8.84
N ILE A 55 -20.08 7.40 -7.59
CA ILE A 55 -19.93 5.96 -7.27
C ILE A 55 -21.23 5.19 -7.51
N LEU A 56 -22.40 5.77 -7.20
CA LEU A 56 -23.70 5.15 -7.46
C LEU A 56 -23.94 4.94 -8.95
N PHE A 57 -23.68 5.96 -9.77
CA PHE A 57 -23.78 5.83 -11.23
C PHE A 57 -22.79 4.79 -11.77
N SER A 58 -21.54 4.84 -11.31
CA SER A 58 -20.49 3.90 -11.72
C SER A 58 -20.86 2.45 -11.38
N MET A 59 -21.41 2.21 -10.18
CA MET A 59 -21.91 0.90 -9.77
C MET A 59 -23.09 0.43 -10.64
N ALA A 60 -24.09 1.27 -10.84
CA ALA A 60 -25.25 0.93 -11.66
C ALA A 60 -24.85 0.59 -13.10
N PHE A 61 -24.01 1.42 -13.71
CA PHE A 61 -23.49 1.21 -15.06
C PHE A 61 -22.72 -0.12 -15.17
N ASN A 62 -21.72 -0.32 -14.32
CA ASN A 62 -20.87 -1.51 -14.39
C ASN A 62 -21.63 -2.80 -14.07
N PHE A 63 -22.58 -2.76 -13.14
CA PHE A 63 -23.45 -3.89 -12.86
C PHE A 63 -24.25 -4.32 -14.11
N GLN A 64 -24.85 -3.37 -14.83
CA GLN A 64 -25.64 -3.70 -16.02
C GLN A 64 -24.78 -4.23 -17.16
N VAL A 65 -23.60 -3.63 -17.38
CA VAL A 65 -22.64 -4.11 -18.38
C VAL A 65 -22.13 -5.51 -18.02
N GLY A 66 -21.72 -5.73 -16.77
CA GLY A 66 -21.23 -7.03 -16.30
C GLY A 66 -22.29 -8.12 -16.36
N LYS A 67 -23.54 -7.83 -15.97
CA LYS A 67 -24.67 -8.76 -16.11
C LYS A 67 -24.88 -9.21 -17.56
N ARG A 68 -24.87 -8.26 -18.51
CA ARG A 68 -25.01 -8.58 -19.95
C ARG A 68 -23.82 -9.39 -20.47
N LEU A 69 -22.60 -9.05 -20.06
CA LEU A 69 -21.38 -9.81 -20.42
C LEU A 69 -21.39 -11.24 -19.88
N GLY A 70 -21.94 -11.42 -18.68
CA GLY A 70 -22.08 -12.73 -18.04
C GLY A 70 -23.12 -13.63 -18.72
N GLN A 71 -24.15 -13.05 -19.34
CA GLN A 71 -25.13 -13.78 -20.16
C GLN A 71 -24.58 -14.12 -21.54
N ARG A 72 -23.86 -13.18 -22.17
CA ARG A 72 -23.23 -13.36 -23.47
C ARG A 72 -21.89 -12.63 -23.53
N SER A 73 -20.82 -13.40 -23.66
CA SER A 73 -19.48 -12.87 -23.84
C SER A 73 -19.40 -12.03 -25.12
N HIS A 74 -19.16 -10.72 -24.99
CA HIS A 74 -19.13 -9.78 -26.11
C HIS A 74 -17.96 -8.80 -25.98
N LYS A 75 -16.97 -8.89 -26.88
CA LYS A 75 -15.73 -8.08 -26.81
C LYS A 75 -15.97 -6.58 -26.92
N GLY A 76 -16.89 -6.14 -27.81
CA GLY A 76 -17.22 -4.72 -27.98
C GLY A 76 -17.81 -4.08 -26.70
N LEU A 77 -18.82 -4.71 -26.10
CA LEU A 77 -19.38 -4.33 -24.81
C LEU A 77 -18.34 -4.31 -23.67
N LEU A 78 -17.43 -5.29 -23.62
CA LEU A 78 -16.33 -5.27 -22.65
C LEU A 78 -15.41 -4.06 -22.87
N ALA A 79 -14.99 -3.82 -24.12
CA ALA A 79 -14.16 -2.68 -24.47
C ALA A 79 -14.85 -1.37 -24.10
N PHE A 80 -16.13 -1.21 -24.44
CA PHE A 80 -16.94 -0.04 -24.06
C PHE A 80 -16.97 0.17 -22.55
N GLY A 81 -17.26 -0.87 -21.78
CA GLY A 81 -17.28 -0.78 -20.31
C GLY A 81 -15.93 -0.38 -19.73
N ILE A 82 -14.83 -0.97 -20.20
CA ILE A 82 -13.47 -0.61 -19.78
C ILE A 82 -13.15 0.85 -20.18
N THR A 83 -13.49 1.27 -21.39
CA THR A 83 -13.26 2.63 -21.88
C THR A 83 -13.99 3.67 -21.03
N VAL A 84 -15.24 3.43 -20.64
CA VAL A 84 -15.98 4.35 -19.76
C VAL A 84 -15.30 4.48 -18.38
N ASN A 85 -14.91 3.35 -17.78
CA ASN A 85 -14.19 3.34 -16.50
C ASN A 85 -12.84 4.08 -16.57
N LEU A 86 -12.04 3.78 -17.59
CA LEU A 86 -10.74 4.45 -17.80
C LEU A 86 -10.91 5.92 -18.19
N GLY A 87 -11.98 6.28 -18.91
CA GLY A 87 -12.30 7.66 -19.27
C GLY A 87 -12.61 8.52 -18.04
N LEU A 88 -13.42 8.01 -17.11
CA LEU A 88 -13.68 8.69 -15.83
C LEU A 88 -12.39 8.86 -15.02
N LEU A 89 -11.59 7.80 -14.91
CA LEU A 89 -10.32 7.86 -14.20
C LEU A 89 -9.35 8.84 -14.89
N ALA A 90 -9.29 8.86 -16.22
CA ALA A 90 -8.45 9.76 -16.98
C ALA A 90 -8.84 11.22 -16.81
N TYR A 91 -10.14 11.52 -16.80
CA TYR A 91 -10.65 12.87 -16.54
C TYR A 91 -10.25 13.36 -15.14
N TYR A 92 -10.62 12.61 -14.10
CA TYR A 92 -10.40 13.08 -12.72
C TYR A 92 -8.95 13.03 -12.27
N LYS A 93 -8.15 12.07 -12.76
CA LYS A 93 -6.77 11.86 -12.30
C LYS A 93 -5.71 12.46 -13.22
N TYR A 94 -5.88 12.38 -14.54
CA TYR A 94 -4.81 12.69 -15.49
C TYR A 94 -5.06 13.91 -16.38
N ALA A 95 -6.26 14.50 -16.39
CA ALA A 95 -6.58 15.58 -17.32
C ALA A 95 -5.67 16.81 -17.13
N ASN A 96 -5.45 17.25 -15.88
CA ASN A 96 -4.53 18.36 -15.58
C ASN A 96 -3.07 18.05 -15.93
N PHE A 97 -2.63 16.81 -15.71
CA PHE A 97 -1.29 16.38 -16.15
C PHE A 97 -1.16 16.40 -17.67
N PHE A 98 -2.14 15.89 -18.42
CA PHE A 98 -2.09 15.89 -19.88
C PHE A 98 -2.13 17.32 -20.46
N VAL A 99 -3.06 18.15 -19.98
CA VAL A 99 -3.21 19.52 -20.44
C VAL A 99 -1.98 20.36 -20.13
N SER A 100 -1.39 20.26 -18.93
CA SER A 100 -0.17 20.99 -18.58
C SER A 100 1.02 20.62 -19.48
N ASN A 101 1.21 19.33 -19.80
CA ASN A 101 2.27 18.89 -20.71
C ASN A 101 2.04 19.39 -22.15
N VAL A 102 0.82 19.31 -22.68
CA VAL A 102 0.48 19.84 -24.02
C VAL A 102 0.63 21.36 -24.06
N SER A 103 0.20 22.04 -23.01
CA SER A 103 0.30 23.49 -22.88
C SER A 103 1.75 23.94 -22.91
N SER A 104 2.63 23.24 -22.16
CA SER A 104 4.08 23.47 -22.16
C SER A 104 4.70 23.22 -23.55
N LEU A 105 4.33 22.11 -24.20
CA LEU A 105 4.86 21.75 -25.53
C LEU A 105 4.44 22.74 -26.62
N LEU A 106 3.22 23.24 -26.58
CA LEU A 106 2.68 24.19 -27.56
C LEU A 106 2.90 25.65 -27.17
N ALA A 107 3.58 25.92 -26.05
CA ALA A 107 3.74 27.26 -25.47
C ALA A 107 2.41 28.02 -25.32
N THR A 108 1.35 27.31 -24.92
CA THR A 108 0.02 27.88 -24.62
C THR A 108 -0.21 27.93 -23.10
N HIS A 109 -1.32 28.53 -22.66
CA HIS A 109 -1.73 28.61 -21.24
C HIS A 109 -3.10 27.96 -21.00
N TRP A 110 -3.30 26.75 -21.52
CA TRP A 110 -4.53 26.02 -21.26
C TRP A 110 -4.56 25.48 -19.83
N SER A 111 -5.66 25.71 -19.13
CA SER A 111 -5.92 25.15 -17.80
C SER A 111 -7.37 24.67 -17.75
N LEU A 112 -7.58 23.48 -17.17
CA LEU A 112 -8.93 22.96 -16.90
C LEU A 112 -9.46 23.41 -15.53
N GLY A 113 -8.69 24.21 -14.78
CA GLY A 113 -8.97 24.53 -13.38
C GLY A 113 -8.72 23.35 -12.44
N ASP A 114 -9.09 23.53 -11.18
CA ASP A 114 -8.88 22.53 -10.14
C ASP A 114 -9.94 21.43 -10.23
N ILE A 115 -9.56 20.31 -10.86
CA ILE A 115 -10.36 19.10 -10.86
C ILE A 115 -10.11 18.38 -9.53
N LEU A 116 -11.08 18.45 -8.63
CA LEU A 116 -11.00 17.74 -7.35
C LEU A 116 -11.10 16.23 -7.60
N LEU A 117 -10.08 15.48 -7.17
CA LEU A 117 -9.99 14.02 -7.34
C LEU A 117 -10.96 13.32 -6.35
N PRO A 118 -11.94 12.55 -6.84
CA PRO A 118 -12.83 11.79 -5.96
C PRO A 118 -12.04 10.72 -5.21
N LEU A 119 -12.22 10.67 -3.89
CA LEU A 119 -11.59 9.66 -3.06
C LEU A 119 -11.88 8.25 -3.60
N ALA A 120 -10.89 7.35 -3.53
CA ALA A 120 -11.04 5.95 -3.92
C ALA A 120 -11.38 5.66 -5.39
N ILE A 121 -11.45 6.67 -6.28
CA ILE A 121 -11.80 6.46 -7.70
C ILE A 121 -10.93 5.40 -8.36
N SER A 122 -9.62 5.46 -8.13
CA SER A 122 -8.68 4.49 -8.66
C SER A 122 -8.98 3.05 -8.22
N PHE A 123 -9.36 2.84 -6.96
CA PHE A 123 -9.65 1.52 -6.41
C PHE A 123 -10.97 0.95 -6.93
N PHE A 124 -12.07 1.71 -6.85
CA PHE A 124 -13.35 1.19 -7.31
C PHE A 124 -13.37 1.02 -8.83
N THR A 125 -12.68 1.88 -9.60
CA THR A 125 -12.53 1.70 -11.06
C THR A 125 -11.82 0.39 -11.37
N PHE A 126 -10.77 0.03 -10.64
CA PHE A 126 -10.05 -1.24 -10.83
C PHE A 126 -10.92 -2.45 -10.48
N GLN A 127 -11.63 -2.41 -9.36
CA GLN A 127 -12.57 -3.47 -8.98
C GLN A 127 -13.69 -3.65 -10.01
N GLN A 128 -14.20 -2.55 -10.56
CA GLN A 128 -15.24 -2.56 -11.59
C GLN A 128 -14.72 -3.11 -12.92
N ILE A 129 -13.51 -2.74 -13.37
CA ILE A 129 -12.87 -3.34 -14.54
C ILE A 129 -12.63 -4.85 -14.33
N ALA A 130 -12.11 -5.25 -13.16
CA ALA A 130 -11.92 -6.65 -12.82
C ALA A 130 -13.24 -7.43 -12.91
N TYR A 131 -14.33 -6.87 -12.37
CA TYR A 131 -15.67 -7.44 -12.49
C TYR A 131 -16.11 -7.61 -13.95
N LEU A 132 -15.97 -6.59 -14.80
CA LEU A 132 -16.34 -6.70 -16.22
C LEU A 132 -15.54 -7.78 -16.95
N VAL A 133 -14.22 -7.85 -16.72
CA VAL A 133 -13.35 -8.86 -17.33
C VAL A 133 -13.70 -10.26 -16.84
N ASP A 134 -13.94 -10.43 -15.54
CA ASP A 134 -14.33 -11.72 -14.95
C ASP A 134 -15.71 -12.17 -15.45
N SER A 135 -16.67 -11.25 -15.63
CA SER A 135 -17.97 -11.54 -16.24
C SER A 135 -17.83 -11.94 -17.70
N HIS A 136 -17.00 -11.25 -18.47
CA HIS A 136 -16.73 -11.62 -19.86
C HIS A 136 -16.07 -13.01 -20.00
N ARG A 137 -15.26 -13.42 -19.02
CA ARG A 137 -14.63 -14.74 -18.93
C ARG A 137 -15.56 -15.82 -18.36
N GLY A 138 -16.78 -15.49 -17.96
CA GLY A 138 -17.73 -16.44 -17.35
C GLY A 138 -17.35 -16.89 -15.92
N ILE A 139 -16.50 -16.13 -15.23
CA ILE A 139 -16.05 -16.44 -13.86
C ILE A 139 -17.10 -16.00 -12.84
N THR A 140 -17.81 -14.90 -13.09
CA THR A 140 -18.85 -14.38 -12.19
C THR A 140 -20.10 -15.25 -12.24
N ARG A 141 -20.60 -15.67 -11.07
CA ARG A 141 -21.76 -16.57 -10.94
C ARG A 141 -22.97 -15.93 -10.24
N GLU A 142 -22.88 -14.65 -9.88
CA GLU A 142 -23.92 -13.93 -9.15
C GLU A 142 -24.23 -12.59 -9.80
N TYR A 143 -25.53 -12.27 -9.93
CA TYR A 143 -26.02 -11.07 -10.61
C TYR A 143 -27.08 -10.33 -9.78
N ARG A 144 -26.92 -10.32 -8.44
CA ARG A 144 -27.74 -9.50 -7.55
C ARG A 144 -27.08 -8.15 -7.31
N PHE A 145 -27.81 -7.07 -7.55
CA PHE A 145 -27.27 -5.72 -7.44
C PHE A 145 -26.79 -5.40 -6.02
N LEU A 146 -27.54 -5.83 -5.00
CA LEU A 146 -27.19 -5.55 -3.61
C LEU A 146 -25.83 -6.11 -3.21
N HIS A 147 -25.53 -7.35 -3.60
CA HIS A 147 -24.25 -8.00 -3.32
C HIS A 147 -23.10 -7.35 -4.08
N TYR A 148 -23.35 -6.96 -5.34
CA TYR A 148 -22.39 -6.20 -6.13
C TYR A 148 -22.13 -4.80 -5.52
N ALA A 149 -23.18 -4.12 -5.06
CA ALA A 149 -23.06 -2.84 -4.39
C ALA A 149 -22.22 -2.96 -3.11
N LEU A 150 -22.43 -4.00 -2.29
CA LEU A 150 -21.56 -4.26 -1.14
C LEU A 150 -20.13 -4.56 -1.59
N PHE A 151 -19.94 -5.41 -2.59
CA PHE A 151 -18.61 -5.73 -3.13
C PHE A 151 -17.81 -4.49 -3.51
N VAL A 152 -18.44 -3.49 -4.15
CA VAL A 152 -17.75 -2.25 -4.52
C VAL A 152 -17.61 -1.31 -3.33
N SER A 153 -18.66 -1.12 -2.54
CA SER A 153 -18.73 -0.06 -1.53
C SER A 153 -18.19 -0.44 -0.15
N PHE A 154 -17.93 -1.72 0.14
CA PHE A 154 -17.61 -2.19 1.49
C PHE A 154 -16.51 -1.37 2.16
N PHE A 155 -16.89 -0.58 3.18
CA PHE A 155 -16.04 0.48 3.72
C PHE A 155 -14.67 0.02 4.24
N PRO A 156 -14.48 -1.19 4.81
CA PRO A 156 -13.16 -1.65 5.24
C PRO A 156 -12.16 -1.67 4.10
N GLN A 157 -12.59 -1.96 2.87
CA GLN A 157 -11.71 -2.01 1.70
C GLN A 157 -11.78 -0.78 0.79
N LEU A 158 -12.89 -0.04 0.80
CA LEU A 158 -13.24 0.92 -0.26
C LEU A 158 -12.14 1.93 -0.56
N ILE A 159 -11.60 2.59 0.47
CA ILE A 159 -10.70 3.73 0.25
C ILE A 159 -9.29 3.29 -0.17
N ALA A 160 -8.68 2.39 0.61
CA ALA A 160 -7.31 1.93 0.38
C ALA A 160 -7.05 0.53 0.96
N GLY A 161 -8.09 -0.28 1.13
CA GLY A 161 -7.89 -1.66 1.58
C GLY A 161 -7.45 -2.58 0.44
N PRO A 162 -7.31 -3.89 0.73
CA PRO A 162 -6.89 -4.87 -0.27
C PRO A 162 -7.81 -4.87 -1.51
N ILE A 163 -7.24 -4.84 -2.72
CA ILE A 163 -8.01 -5.00 -3.96
C ILE A 163 -8.55 -6.43 -4.02
N VAL A 164 -9.87 -6.56 -3.96
CA VAL A 164 -10.55 -7.85 -3.96
C VAL A 164 -11.02 -8.28 -5.33
N HIS A 165 -11.06 -9.59 -5.54
CA HIS A 165 -11.72 -10.19 -6.70
C HIS A 165 -13.11 -10.67 -6.35
N HIS A 166 -14.00 -10.63 -7.34
CA HIS A 166 -15.39 -11.09 -7.20
C HIS A 166 -15.48 -12.54 -6.72
N ARG A 167 -14.57 -13.42 -7.19
CA ARG A 167 -14.52 -14.84 -6.82
C ARG A 167 -14.24 -15.11 -5.33
N ASP A 168 -13.58 -14.19 -4.64
CA ASP A 168 -13.16 -14.38 -3.25
C ASP A 168 -14.17 -13.76 -2.27
N MET A 169 -14.86 -12.69 -2.67
CA MET A 169 -15.78 -11.94 -1.79
C MET A 169 -17.21 -12.44 -1.85
N LEU A 170 -17.79 -12.59 -3.05
CA LEU A 170 -19.22 -12.84 -3.23
C LEU A 170 -19.71 -14.15 -2.57
N PRO A 171 -18.96 -15.27 -2.62
CA PRO A 171 -19.36 -16.49 -1.91
C PRO A 171 -19.54 -16.28 -0.40
N GLN A 172 -18.89 -15.29 0.21
CA GLN A 172 -19.04 -14.97 1.62
C GLN A 172 -20.36 -14.24 1.93
N PHE A 173 -20.90 -13.50 0.96
CA PHE A 173 -22.18 -12.79 1.06
C PHE A 173 -23.38 -13.71 0.77
N MET A 174 -23.17 -14.75 -0.05
CA MET A 174 -24.20 -15.73 -0.42
C MET A 174 -24.49 -16.80 0.64
N ARG A 175 -23.94 -16.68 1.84
CA ARG A 175 -24.13 -17.70 2.88
C ARG A 175 -25.59 -17.77 3.32
N THR A 176 -26.10 -18.99 3.43
CA THR A 176 -27.45 -19.29 3.91
C THR A 176 -27.57 -19.20 5.43
N THR A 177 -26.45 -19.33 6.14
CA THR A 177 -26.42 -19.16 7.59
C THR A 177 -26.51 -17.67 7.95
N PRO A 178 -27.33 -17.30 8.95
CA PRO A 178 -27.42 -15.92 9.41
C PRO A 178 -26.05 -15.37 9.84
N PHE A 179 -25.76 -14.12 9.49
CA PHE A 179 -24.63 -13.41 10.06
C PHE A 179 -24.84 -13.27 11.57
N CYS A 180 -23.88 -13.77 12.36
CA CYS A 180 -23.90 -13.68 13.81
C CYS A 180 -22.54 -13.23 14.33
N LEU A 181 -22.56 -12.53 15.47
CA LEU A 181 -21.34 -12.11 16.15
C LEU A 181 -20.65 -13.36 16.71
N LYS A 182 -19.53 -13.75 16.09
CA LYS A 182 -18.70 -14.86 16.56
C LYS A 182 -17.57 -14.29 17.42
N PRO A 183 -17.47 -14.67 18.71
CA PRO A 183 -16.44 -14.15 19.61
C PRO A 183 -15.02 -14.24 19.05
N ASN A 184 -14.67 -15.39 18.43
CA ASN A 184 -13.33 -15.59 17.87
C ASN A 184 -13.05 -14.64 16.69
N HIS A 185 -14.02 -14.43 15.79
CA HIS A 185 -13.87 -13.49 14.68
C HIS A 185 -13.71 -12.06 15.17
N PHE A 186 -14.49 -11.68 16.19
CA PHE A 186 -14.42 -10.36 16.79
C PHE A 186 -13.09 -10.14 17.51
N ALA A 187 -12.63 -11.09 18.33
CA ALA A 187 -11.36 -11.00 19.05
C ALA A 187 -10.15 -10.92 18.10
N ILE A 188 -10.13 -11.76 17.05
CA ILE A 188 -9.09 -11.71 16.01
C ILE A 188 -9.15 -10.37 15.28
N GLY A 189 -10.35 -9.95 14.85
CA GLY A 189 -10.55 -8.69 14.14
C GLY A 189 -10.09 -7.48 14.96
N LEU A 190 -10.45 -7.42 16.24
CA LEU A 190 -10.03 -6.39 17.17
C LEU A 190 -8.53 -6.38 17.43
N SER A 191 -7.92 -7.55 17.56
CA SER A 191 -6.47 -7.68 17.75
C SER A 191 -5.70 -7.18 16.53
N ILE A 192 -6.11 -7.58 15.33
CA ILE A 192 -5.51 -7.12 14.08
C ILE A 192 -5.71 -5.62 13.89
N PHE A 193 -6.93 -5.12 14.18
CA PHE A 193 -7.23 -3.70 14.12
C PHE A 193 -6.35 -2.88 15.07
N ALA A 194 -6.18 -3.33 16.32
CA ALA A 194 -5.33 -2.68 17.32
C ALA A 194 -3.86 -2.58 16.86
N ILE A 195 -3.31 -3.67 16.30
CA ILE A 195 -1.96 -3.68 15.73
C ILE A 195 -1.86 -2.71 14.55
N GLY A 196 -2.85 -2.70 13.66
CA GLY A 196 -2.91 -1.80 12.51
C GLY A 196 -2.96 -0.32 12.93
N LEU A 197 -3.79 0.01 13.92
CA LEU A 197 -3.90 1.35 14.49
C LEU A 197 -2.56 1.80 15.08
N PHE A 198 -1.91 0.94 15.88
CA PHE A 198 -0.58 1.23 16.45
C PHE A 198 0.49 1.47 15.36
N LYS A 199 0.53 0.63 14.32
CA LYS A 199 1.45 0.83 13.20
C LYS A 199 1.25 2.19 12.52
N LYS A 200 -0.01 2.56 12.28
CA LYS A 200 -0.35 3.84 11.66
C LYS A 200 0.02 5.02 12.56
N THR A 201 -0.56 5.10 13.75
CA THR A 201 -0.56 6.33 14.54
C THR A 201 0.64 6.50 15.46
N VAL A 202 1.38 5.42 15.75
CA VAL A 202 2.58 5.47 16.60
C VAL A 202 3.85 5.33 15.76
N LEU A 203 3.91 4.35 14.86
CA LEU A 203 5.13 4.09 14.09
C LEU A 203 5.22 4.99 12.85
N ALA A 204 4.18 5.00 12.00
CA ALA A 204 4.23 5.74 10.75
C ALA A 204 4.17 7.25 10.97
N ASP A 205 3.16 7.72 11.71
CA ASP A 205 3.00 9.14 12.01
C ASP A 205 4.15 9.67 12.90
N GLY A 206 4.69 8.83 13.79
CA GLY A 206 5.86 9.16 14.60
C GLY A 206 7.12 9.44 13.77
N ILE A 207 7.44 8.57 12.80
CA ILE A 207 8.62 8.77 11.94
C ILE A 207 8.41 9.80 10.83
N ALA A 208 7.15 10.13 10.49
CA ALA A 208 6.81 11.13 9.48
C ALA A 208 7.43 12.51 9.76
N SER A 209 7.56 12.87 11.04
CA SER A 209 8.17 14.12 11.50
C SER A 209 9.64 14.30 11.07
N TYR A 210 10.34 13.21 10.76
CA TYR A 210 11.73 13.23 10.27
C TYR A 210 11.83 13.11 8.76
N ALA A 211 10.84 12.48 8.10
CA ALA A 211 10.82 12.34 6.64
C ALA A 211 10.36 13.62 5.94
N ASN A 212 9.23 14.19 6.39
CA ASN A 212 8.57 15.30 5.69
C ASN A 212 9.47 16.54 5.50
N PRO A 213 10.20 17.04 6.52
CA PRO A 213 11.04 18.23 6.35
C PRO A 213 12.13 18.05 5.28
N VAL A 214 12.72 16.85 5.17
CA VAL A 214 13.80 16.57 4.23
C VAL A 214 13.31 16.63 2.78
N PHE A 215 12.17 15.98 2.49
CA PHE A 215 11.59 16.02 1.16
C PHE A 215 11.06 17.41 0.81
N ASN A 216 10.44 18.11 1.75
CA ASN A 216 9.96 19.48 1.52
C ASN A 216 11.12 20.45 1.24
N ALA A 217 12.25 20.31 1.94
CA ALA A 217 13.44 21.09 1.68
C ALA A 217 13.98 20.83 0.27
N ALA A 218 14.14 19.55 -0.12
CA ALA A 218 14.60 19.17 -1.45
C ALA A 218 13.66 19.66 -2.56
N ASP A 219 12.34 19.51 -2.40
CA ASP A 219 11.34 19.99 -3.36
C ASP A 219 11.30 21.53 -3.49
N SER A 220 11.70 22.25 -2.43
CA SER A 220 11.85 23.72 -2.46
C SER A 220 13.18 24.19 -3.07
N GLY A 221 14.01 23.27 -3.56
CA GLY A 221 15.33 23.57 -4.14
C GLY A 221 16.44 23.76 -3.13
N GLN A 222 16.22 23.46 -1.84
CA GLN A 222 17.28 23.48 -0.83
C GLN A 222 18.15 22.22 -0.94
N THR A 223 19.45 22.40 -0.80
CA THR A 223 20.40 21.28 -0.73
C THR A 223 20.42 20.68 0.67
N VAL A 224 20.30 19.36 0.76
CA VAL A 224 20.47 18.60 2.00
C VAL A 224 21.78 17.81 1.95
N ASP A 225 22.41 17.60 3.10
CA ASP A 225 23.67 16.82 3.17
C ASP A 225 23.42 15.31 3.06
N PHE A 226 24.50 14.54 2.91
CA PHE A 226 24.46 13.07 2.79
C PHE A 226 23.66 12.37 3.91
N PHE A 227 23.90 12.72 5.17
CA PHE A 227 23.28 12.02 6.30
C PHE A 227 21.80 12.39 6.43
N THR A 228 21.47 13.66 6.21
CA THR A 228 20.08 14.12 6.19
C THR A 228 19.29 13.47 5.06
N ALA A 229 19.88 13.35 3.85
CA ALA A 229 19.24 12.73 2.71
C ALA A 229 18.94 11.23 2.95
N TRP A 230 19.92 10.47 3.46
CA TRP A 230 19.71 9.07 3.84
C TRP A 230 18.71 8.92 4.98
N GLY A 231 18.79 9.80 5.99
CA GLY A 231 17.85 9.84 7.10
C GLY A 231 16.41 10.03 6.61
N GLY A 232 16.17 11.01 5.74
CA GLY A 232 14.86 11.29 5.15
C GLY A 232 14.34 10.14 4.27
N ALA A 233 15.17 9.59 3.39
CA ALA A 233 14.79 8.50 2.49
C ALA A 233 14.43 7.21 3.26
N LEU A 234 15.22 6.85 4.29
CA LEU A 234 14.94 5.70 5.14
C LEU A 234 13.73 5.94 6.04
N ALA A 235 13.62 7.13 6.64
CA ALA A 235 12.45 7.52 7.44
C ALA A 235 11.15 7.40 6.62
N TYR A 236 11.15 7.90 5.39
CA TYR A 236 10.01 7.77 4.48
C TYR A 236 9.73 6.31 4.10
N SER A 237 10.77 5.51 3.86
CA SER A 237 10.60 4.08 3.56
C SER A 237 9.82 3.37 4.67
N PHE A 238 10.14 3.63 5.94
CA PHE A 238 9.41 3.07 7.06
C PHE A 238 8.04 3.70 7.26
N GLN A 239 7.92 5.03 7.11
CA GLN A 239 6.64 5.73 7.15
C GLN A 239 5.64 5.10 6.18
N LEU A 240 6.02 4.98 4.90
CA LEU A 240 5.17 4.42 3.84
C LEU A 240 4.76 2.99 4.15
N TYR A 241 5.69 2.16 4.65
CA TYR A 241 5.38 0.77 4.99
C TYR A 241 4.40 0.66 6.16
N PHE A 242 4.66 1.34 7.27
CA PHE A 242 3.81 1.23 8.47
C PHE A 242 2.46 1.94 8.29
N ASP A 243 2.41 3.03 7.51
CA ASP A 243 1.16 3.71 7.17
C ASP A 243 0.25 2.77 6.39
N PHE A 244 0.76 2.24 5.27
CA PHE A 244 -0.08 1.46 4.36
C PHE A 244 -0.36 0.04 4.88
N SER A 245 0.63 -0.61 5.52
CA SER A 245 0.39 -1.90 6.16
C SER A 245 -0.51 -1.77 7.39
N GLY A 246 -0.39 -0.69 8.18
CA GLY A 246 -1.27 -0.40 9.30
C GLY A 246 -2.72 -0.20 8.85
N TYR A 247 -2.94 0.57 7.78
CA TYR A 247 -4.27 0.71 7.19
C TYR A 247 -4.83 -0.62 6.66
N SER A 248 -4.01 -1.40 5.94
CA SER A 248 -4.42 -2.71 5.42
C SER A 248 -4.78 -3.69 6.56
N ASP A 249 -4.03 -3.67 7.65
CA ASP A 249 -4.33 -4.47 8.85
C ASP A 249 -5.64 -4.00 9.49
N MET A 250 -5.85 -2.69 9.67
CA MET A 250 -7.13 -2.17 10.15
C MET A 250 -8.31 -2.62 9.27
N ALA A 251 -8.18 -2.51 7.95
CA ALA A 251 -9.18 -2.98 6.98
C ALA A 251 -9.51 -4.48 7.15
N ILE A 252 -8.49 -5.32 7.27
CA ILE A 252 -8.63 -6.76 7.49
C ILE A 252 -9.30 -7.03 8.84
N GLY A 253 -8.88 -6.35 9.90
CA GLY A 253 -9.45 -6.48 11.24
C GLY A 253 -10.93 -6.11 11.29
N LEU A 254 -11.30 -5.00 10.66
CA LEU A 254 -12.68 -4.55 10.53
C LEU A 254 -13.53 -5.56 9.77
N ALA A 255 -13.09 -5.99 8.58
CA ALA A 255 -13.82 -6.99 7.81
C ALA A 255 -14.03 -8.29 8.62
N ARG A 256 -13.03 -8.68 9.42
CA ARG A 256 -13.12 -9.84 10.29
C ARG A 256 -14.16 -9.71 11.39
N MET A 257 -14.35 -8.52 11.95
CA MET A 257 -15.45 -8.27 12.91
C MET A 257 -16.82 -8.51 12.27
N PHE A 258 -17.00 -8.23 10.98
CA PHE A 258 -18.22 -8.55 10.21
C PHE A 258 -18.30 -10.02 9.74
N GLY A 259 -17.30 -10.84 10.06
CA GLY A 259 -17.22 -12.24 9.59
C GLY A 259 -16.77 -12.40 8.15
N ILE A 260 -16.25 -11.35 7.52
CA ILE A 260 -15.75 -11.30 6.15
C ILE A 260 -14.22 -11.43 6.15
N VAL A 261 -13.68 -12.16 5.18
CA VAL A 261 -12.25 -12.40 5.01
C VAL A 261 -11.74 -11.62 3.82
N LEU A 262 -10.89 -10.61 4.08
CA LEU A 262 -10.15 -9.91 3.04
C LEU A 262 -8.79 -10.59 2.76
N PRO A 263 -8.27 -10.48 1.53
CA PRO A 263 -6.92 -10.94 1.20
C PRO A 263 -5.85 -10.05 1.85
N LEU A 264 -4.65 -10.61 1.99
CA LEU A 264 -3.50 -9.90 2.53
C LEU A 264 -2.92 -8.94 1.51
N ASN A 265 -2.42 -7.81 2.01
CA ASN A 265 -1.76 -6.81 1.18
C ASN A 265 -0.25 -6.72 1.40
N PHE A 266 0.24 -7.10 2.58
CA PHE A 266 1.65 -7.03 2.95
C PHE A 266 2.13 -8.31 3.63
N TYR A 267 3.36 -8.74 3.29
CA TYR A 267 4.00 -9.91 3.90
C TYR A 267 5.50 -9.69 4.13
N SER A 268 5.84 -8.81 5.09
CA SER A 268 7.21 -8.43 5.44
C SER A 268 8.09 -8.07 4.21
N PRO A 269 7.69 -7.08 3.38
CA PRO A 269 8.33 -6.79 2.10
C PRO A 269 9.80 -6.39 2.21
N TYR A 270 10.19 -5.67 3.25
CA TYR A 270 11.59 -5.25 3.47
C TYR A 270 12.50 -6.39 3.96
N LYS A 271 12.00 -7.63 4.08
CA LYS A 271 12.82 -8.83 4.27
C LYS A 271 13.22 -9.51 2.96
N ALA A 272 12.71 -9.03 1.82
CA ALA A 272 12.95 -9.62 0.52
C ALA A 272 14.42 -9.47 0.10
N ALA A 273 15.03 -10.55 -0.41
CA ALA A 273 16.40 -10.50 -0.94
C ALA A 273 16.46 -10.35 -2.46
N SER A 274 15.31 -10.24 -3.12
CA SER A 274 15.22 -9.88 -4.53
C SER A 274 14.03 -8.95 -4.79
N ILE A 275 14.12 -8.15 -5.85
CA ILE A 275 13.02 -7.26 -6.24
C ILE A 275 11.76 -8.04 -6.67
N SER A 276 11.91 -9.24 -7.23
CA SER A 276 10.77 -10.10 -7.54
C SER A 276 10.08 -10.60 -6.28
N GLU A 277 10.83 -10.93 -5.24
CA GLU A 277 10.27 -11.30 -3.94
C GLU A 277 9.61 -10.10 -3.26
N PHE A 278 10.21 -8.91 -3.34
CA PHE A 278 9.63 -7.68 -2.84
C PHE A 278 8.21 -7.45 -3.39
N TRP A 279 8.01 -7.54 -4.71
CA TRP A 279 6.69 -7.38 -5.34
C TRP A 279 5.67 -8.49 -5.01
N ARG A 280 6.13 -9.67 -4.57
CA ARG A 280 5.26 -10.71 -4.03
C ARG A 280 4.83 -10.46 -2.58
N ARG A 281 5.47 -9.50 -1.89
CA ARG A 281 5.26 -9.19 -0.46
C ARG A 281 4.73 -7.77 -0.23
N TRP A 282 4.93 -6.86 -1.18
CA TRP A 282 4.47 -5.48 -1.17
C TRP A 282 3.21 -5.34 -2.01
N HIS A 283 2.19 -4.68 -1.45
CA HIS A 283 0.94 -4.35 -2.13
C HIS A 283 0.38 -5.51 -2.97
N ILE A 284 0.30 -6.69 -2.36
CA ILE A 284 0.11 -8.00 -3.03
C ILE A 284 -1.13 -8.01 -3.92
N THR A 285 -2.21 -7.36 -3.46
CA THR A 285 -3.46 -7.31 -4.22
C THR A 285 -3.35 -6.48 -5.50
N LEU A 286 -2.61 -5.37 -5.47
CA LEU A 286 -2.27 -4.60 -6.67
C LEU A 286 -1.38 -5.42 -7.60
N SER A 287 -0.34 -6.08 -7.06
CA SER A 287 0.54 -6.95 -7.84
C SER A 287 -0.24 -8.04 -8.58
N HIS A 288 -1.23 -8.64 -7.92
CA HIS A 288 -2.13 -9.62 -8.54
C HIS A 288 -3.03 -8.99 -9.61
N PHE A 289 -3.59 -7.81 -9.36
CA PHE A 289 -4.39 -7.10 -10.35
C PHE A 289 -3.57 -6.79 -11.62
N LEU A 290 -2.39 -6.18 -11.46
CA LEU A 290 -1.48 -5.86 -12.57
C LEU A 290 -1.09 -7.13 -13.34
N ARG A 291 -0.80 -8.23 -12.63
CA ARG A 291 -0.49 -9.51 -13.28
C ARG A 291 -1.67 -10.06 -14.09
N ASP A 292 -2.85 -10.14 -13.48
CA ASP A 292 -4.00 -10.91 -13.99
C ASP A 292 -4.80 -10.15 -15.06
N TYR A 293 -4.84 -8.81 -14.97
CA TYR A 293 -5.63 -7.96 -15.87
C TYR A 293 -4.79 -7.12 -16.84
N VAL A 294 -3.50 -6.86 -16.55
CA VAL A 294 -2.62 -6.08 -17.45
C VAL A 294 -1.57 -6.99 -18.10
N TYR A 295 -0.66 -7.56 -17.31
CA TYR A 295 0.48 -8.34 -17.82
C TYR A 295 0.05 -9.54 -18.67
N ILE A 296 -0.87 -10.37 -18.15
CA ILE A 296 -1.39 -11.54 -18.88
C ILE A 296 -2.16 -11.11 -20.14
N ALA A 297 -2.90 -9.99 -20.08
CA ALA A 297 -3.63 -9.44 -21.21
C ALA A 297 -2.69 -8.97 -22.35
N LEU A 298 -1.52 -8.43 -22.02
CA LEU A 298 -0.46 -8.07 -22.97
C LEU A 298 0.28 -9.28 -23.59
N GLY A 299 -0.07 -10.50 -23.17
CA GLY A 299 0.51 -11.76 -23.63
C GLY A 299 1.40 -12.44 -22.59
N GLY A 300 1.66 -11.81 -21.43
CA GLY A 300 2.46 -12.37 -20.36
C GLY A 300 3.85 -12.81 -20.83
N ASN A 301 4.22 -14.06 -20.53
CA ASN A 301 5.49 -14.68 -20.95
C ASN A 301 5.45 -15.28 -22.37
N ARG A 302 4.35 -15.10 -23.13
CA ARG A 302 4.23 -15.65 -24.48
C ARG A 302 5.07 -14.83 -25.46
N ARG A 303 5.46 -15.43 -26.59
CA ARG A 303 6.22 -14.79 -27.69
C ARG A 303 7.66 -14.34 -27.34
N GLY A 304 8.34 -15.08 -26.46
CA GLY A 304 9.78 -14.96 -26.25
C GLY A 304 10.23 -13.88 -25.27
N ARG A 305 11.56 -13.78 -25.07
CA ARG A 305 12.20 -12.97 -24.01
C ARG A 305 11.98 -11.47 -24.19
N THR A 306 12.10 -10.95 -25.41
CA THR A 306 11.94 -9.52 -25.70
C THR A 306 10.52 -9.04 -25.39
N ARG A 307 9.50 -9.80 -25.81
CA ARG A 307 8.11 -9.45 -25.52
C ARG A 307 7.79 -9.53 -24.04
N ARG A 308 8.35 -10.50 -23.32
CA ARG A 308 8.26 -10.61 -21.86
C ARG A 308 8.78 -9.34 -21.18
N PHE A 309 9.96 -8.85 -21.55
CA PHE A 309 10.54 -7.64 -20.98
C PHE A 309 9.72 -6.39 -21.30
N ALA A 310 9.27 -6.24 -22.55
CA ALA A 310 8.38 -5.14 -22.94
C ALA A 310 7.06 -5.16 -22.16
N ASN A 311 6.43 -6.34 -22.02
CA ASN A 311 5.19 -6.50 -21.26
C ASN A 311 5.40 -6.16 -19.77
N LEU A 312 6.53 -6.55 -19.19
CA LEU A 312 6.86 -6.25 -17.80
C LEU A 312 7.08 -4.75 -17.59
N MET A 313 7.89 -4.11 -18.44
CA MET A 313 8.12 -2.67 -18.39
C MET A 313 6.81 -1.90 -18.55
N THR A 314 6.00 -2.26 -19.55
CA THR A 314 4.67 -1.64 -19.77
C THR A 314 3.76 -1.80 -18.54
N THR A 315 3.74 -2.98 -17.94
CA THR A 315 2.92 -3.23 -16.73
C THR A 315 3.38 -2.36 -15.57
N MET A 316 4.68 -2.22 -15.37
CA MET A 316 5.23 -1.41 -14.27
C MET A 316 5.08 0.10 -14.50
N LEU A 317 5.22 0.57 -15.74
CA LEU A 317 4.94 1.97 -16.10
C LEU A 317 3.47 2.33 -15.89
N LEU A 318 2.54 1.45 -16.31
CA LEU A 318 1.12 1.62 -16.04
C LEU A 318 0.79 1.55 -14.54
N GLY A 319 1.49 0.68 -13.80
CA GLY A 319 1.41 0.62 -12.34
C GLY A 319 1.90 1.91 -11.68
N GLY A 320 3.00 2.49 -12.16
CA GLY A 320 3.49 3.80 -11.73
C GLY A 320 2.47 4.90 -12.01
N LEU A 321 2.01 5.01 -13.26
CA LEU A 321 0.98 5.98 -13.64
C LEU A 321 -0.30 5.86 -12.80
N TRP A 322 -0.70 4.63 -12.44
CA TRP A 322 -1.84 4.41 -11.56
C TRP A 322 -1.67 5.05 -10.17
N HIS A 323 -0.45 5.12 -9.64
CA HIS A 323 -0.21 5.71 -8.33
C HIS A 323 -0.46 7.22 -8.33
N GLY A 324 0.02 7.96 -9.33
CA GLY A 324 -0.20 9.40 -9.40
C GLY A 324 0.11 10.00 -10.78
N ALA A 325 -0.36 11.23 -10.97
CA ALA A 325 -0.24 11.95 -12.23
C ALA A 325 1.03 12.83 -12.26
N GLY A 326 2.18 12.21 -12.54
CA GLY A 326 3.46 12.92 -12.60
C GLY A 326 4.62 12.08 -13.15
N TRP A 327 5.66 12.75 -13.63
CA TRP A 327 6.87 12.10 -14.17
C TRP A 327 7.59 11.23 -13.14
N ASN A 328 7.61 11.66 -11.89
CA ASN A 328 8.17 10.92 -10.76
C ASN A 328 7.57 9.51 -10.62
N PHE A 329 6.25 9.36 -10.77
CA PHE A 329 5.59 8.05 -10.72
C PHE A 329 5.88 7.17 -11.94
N ILE A 330 6.01 7.78 -13.12
CA ILE A 330 6.40 7.06 -14.34
C ILE A 330 7.83 6.53 -14.19
N ILE A 331 8.76 7.36 -13.68
CA ILE A 331 10.14 6.96 -13.42
C ILE A 331 10.19 5.86 -12.37
N TRP A 332 9.45 5.99 -11.27
CA TRP A 332 9.33 4.93 -10.27
C TRP A 332 8.87 3.59 -10.88
N GLY A 333 7.83 3.61 -11.71
CA GLY A 333 7.35 2.43 -12.44
C GLY A 333 8.42 1.87 -13.39
N GLY A 334 9.11 2.75 -14.12
CA GLY A 334 10.21 2.39 -15.02
C GLY A 334 11.39 1.74 -14.29
N LEU A 335 11.79 2.28 -13.15
CA LEU A 335 12.85 1.75 -12.29
C LEU A 335 12.50 0.34 -11.81
N HIS A 336 11.30 0.14 -11.26
CA HIS A 336 10.89 -1.21 -10.83
C HIS A 336 10.75 -2.19 -12.01
N GLY A 337 10.30 -1.73 -13.17
CA GLY A 337 10.32 -2.52 -14.41
C GLY A 337 11.74 -2.95 -14.80
N LEU A 338 12.69 -2.03 -14.76
CA LEU A 338 14.11 -2.29 -15.03
C LEU A 338 14.69 -3.27 -14.01
N TYR A 339 14.47 -3.05 -12.70
CA TYR A 339 14.96 -3.94 -11.66
C TYR A 339 14.45 -5.37 -11.84
N LEU A 340 13.17 -5.55 -12.18
CA LEU A 340 12.61 -6.88 -12.44
C LEU A 340 13.20 -7.54 -13.68
N ILE A 341 13.48 -6.78 -14.75
CA ILE A 341 14.18 -7.28 -15.95
C ILE A 341 15.61 -7.70 -15.60
N LEU A 342 16.36 -6.85 -14.90
CA LEU A 342 17.73 -7.12 -14.45
C LEU A 342 17.78 -8.37 -13.57
N HIS A 343 16.84 -8.51 -12.63
CA HIS A 343 16.75 -9.71 -11.81
C HIS A 343 16.49 -10.98 -12.65
N GLN A 344 15.60 -10.92 -13.65
CA GLN A 344 15.38 -12.06 -14.56
C GLN A 344 16.60 -12.37 -15.43
N MET A 345 17.35 -11.34 -15.85
CA MET A 345 18.60 -11.52 -16.59
C MET A 345 19.69 -12.17 -15.72
N TRP A 346 19.80 -11.74 -14.47
CA TRP A 346 20.71 -12.31 -13.48
C TRP A 346 20.40 -13.78 -13.22
N GLN A 347 19.14 -14.13 -12.96
CA GLN A 347 18.72 -15.52 -12.76
C GLN A 347 19.02 -16.39 -13.99
N ALA A 348 18.79 -15.87 -15.21
CA ALA A 348 19.12 -16.58 -16.44
C ALA A 348 20.64 -16.76 -16.64
N LEU A 349 21.46 -15.79 -16.21
CA LEU A 349 22.91 -15.89 -16.25
C LEU A 349 23.41 -16.95 -15.26
N LEU A 350 22.95 -16.92 -14.01
CA LEU A 350 23.27 -17.92 -13.00
C LEU A 350 22.91 -19.34 -13.47
N SER A 351 21.71 -19.52 -14.03
CA SER A 351 21.30 -20.82 -14.57
C SER A 351 22.18 -21.27 -15.75
N LYS A 352 22.64 -20.34 -16.61
CA LYS A 352 23.51 -20.66 -17.75
C LYS A 352 24.92 -21.04 -17.29
N LEU A 353 25.40 -20.42 -16.22
CA LEU A 353 26.70 -20.72 -15.61
C LEU A 353 26.63 -21.89 -14.61
N SER A 354 25.45 -22.50 -14.41
CA SER A 354 25.19 -23.51 -13.39
C SER A 354 25.64 -23.09 -11.99
N LEU A 355 25.60 -21.78 -11.70
CA LEU A 355 25.93 -21.21 -10.41
C LEU A 355 24.65 -21.13 -9.56
N SER A 356 24.74 -21.59 -8.32
CA SER A 356 23.72 -21.38 -7.30
C SER A 356 24.36 -20.69 -6.12
N PRO A 357 24.50 -19.34 -6.16
CA PRO A 357 25.05 -18.60 -5.04
C PRO A 357 24.21 -18.88 -3.80
N SER A 358 24.85 -19.39 -2.77
CA SER A 358 24.20 -19.78 -1.52
C SER A 358 25.05 -19.31 -0.34
N GLY A 359 24.43 -19.20 0.83
CA GLY A 359 25.07 -18.77 2.06
C GLY A 359 24.65 -17.38 2.52
N SER A 360 24.93 -17.10 3.80
CA SER A 360 24.48 -15.90 4.50
C SER A 360 25.01 -14.60 3.91
N ALA A 361 26.27 -14.59 3.46
CA ALA A 361 26.89 -13.41 2.86
C ALA A 361 26.21 -13.01 1.54
N TYR A 362 25.88 -13.99 0.68
CA TYR A 362 25.15 -13.74 -0.55
C TYR A 362 23.74 -13.21 -0.26
N SER A 363 23.00 -13.85 0.66
CA SER A 363 21.66 -13.40 1.04
C SER A 363 21.67 -11.98 1.63
N ALA A 364 22.66 -11.64 2.46
CA ALA A 364 22.81 -10.30 3.04
C ALA A 364 23.10 -9.25 1.96
N LEU A 365 23.98 -9.56 0.99
CA LEU A 365 24.27 -8.67 -0.13
C LEU A 365 23.05 -8.49 -1.04
N ALA A 366 22.36 -9.59 -1.38
CA ALA A 366 21.16 -9.56 -2.22
C ALA A 366 20.03 -8.73 -1.58
N TRP A 367 19.86 -8.86 -0.26
CA TRP A 367 18.98 -8.01 0.54
C TRP A 367 19.40 -6.54 0.51
N LEU A 368 20.67 -6.23 0.75
CA LEU A 368 21.15 -4.85 0.74
C LEU A 368 20.93 -4.20 -0.63
N MET A 369 21.21 -4.91 -1.72
CA MET A 369 20.96 -4.44 -3.08
C MET A 369 19.47 -4.24 -3.36
N THR A 370 18.61 -5.14 -2.88
CA THR A 370 17.16 -5.00 -3.01
C THR A 370 16.65 -3.79 -2.24
N MET A 371 17.10 -3.63 -0.99
CA MET A 371 16.72 -2.49 -0.15
C MET A 371 17.17 -1.17 -0.78
N LEU A 372 18.39 -1.10 -1.30
CA LEU A 372 18.90 0.09 -2.01
C LEU A 372 18.02 0.45 -3.22
N CYS A 373 17.69 -0.53 -4.07
CA CYS A 373 16.81 -0.31 -5.23
C CYS A 373 15.42 0.20 -4.80
N VAL A 374 14.88 -0.36 -3.72
CA VAL A 374 13.58 0.04 -3.18
C VAL A 374 13.61 1.46 -2.61
N VAL A 375 14.64 1.82 -1.83
CA VAL A 375 14.80 3.17 -1.28
C VAL A 375 14.94 4.21 -2.39
N VAL A 376 15.74 3.93 -3.43
CA VAL A 376 15.86 4.82 -4.60
C VAL A 376 14.51 5.00 -5.31
N GLY A 377 13.73 3.92 -5.45
CA GLY A 377 12.35 4.03 -5.93
C GLY A 377 11.52 4.97 -5.03
N TRP A 378 11.58 4.79 -3.72
CA TRP A 378 10.81 5.61 -2.78
C TRP A 378 11.14 7.10 -2.81
N VAL A 379 12.36 7.49 -3.18
CA VAL A 379 12.71 8.90 -3.39
C VAL A 379 11.84 9.52 -4.49
N PHE A 380 11.76 8.88 -5.67
CA PHE A 380 10.88 9.34 -6.74
C PHE A 380 9.42 9.25 -6.34
N PHE A 381 9.02 8.24 -5.56
CA PHE A 381 7.63 8.09 -5.15
C PHE A 381 7.16 9.19 -4.19
N ARG A 382 8.06 9.77 -3.39
CA ARG A 382 7.72 10.80 -2.38
C ARG A 382 7.94 12.24 -2.85
N ALA A 383 8.96 12.48 -3.66
CA ALA A 383 9.27 13.83 -4.13
C ALA A 383 8.10 14.36 -4.97
N THR A 384 7.69 15.60 -4.71
CA THR A 384 6.64 16.27 -5.49
C THR A 384 7.19 16.90 -6.76
N THR A 385 8.49 17.15 -6.81
CA THR A 385 9.20 17.69 -7.97
C THR A 385 10.24 16.71 -8.50
N PHE A 386 10.55 16.79 -9.80
CA PHE A 386 11.60 15.96 -10.38
C PHE A 386 12.98 16.41 -9.91
N GLU A 387 13.19 17.71 -9.83
CA GLU A 387 14.41 18.37 -9.36
C GLU A 387 14.71 18.00 -7.91
N GLY A 388 13.70 18.02 -7.03
CA GLY A 388 13.84 17.61 -5.63
C GLY A 388 14.25 16.13 -5.50
N ALA A 389 13.67 15.25 -6.32
CA ALA A 389 14.06 13.82 -6.35
C ALA A 389 15.53 13.65 -6.74
N ILE A 390 15.98 14.33 -7.80
CA ILE A 390 17.37 14.26 -8.26
C ILE A 390 18.32 14.89 -7.24
N GLY A 391 17.99 16.04 -6.67
CA GLY A 391 18.79 16.71 -5.64
C GLY A 391 18.98 15.82 -4.41
N LEU A 392 17.94 15.10 -3.99
CA LEU A 392 18.04 14.14 -2.89
C LEU A 392 18.95 12.96 -3.24
N LEU A 393 18.85 12.39 -4.45
CA LEU A 393 19.72 11.31 -4.90
C LEU A 393 21.20 11.74 -5.01
N GLN A 394 21.45 12.96 -5.50
CA GLN A 394 22.79 13.57 -5.53
C GLN A 394 23.38 13.68 -4.12
N SER A 395 22.55 14.10 -3.16
CA SER A 395 22.92 14.18 -1.75
C SER A 395 23.25 12.80 -1.18
N MET A 396 22.44 11.78 -1.49
CA MET A 396 22.64 10.40 -1.03
C MET A 396 23.93 9.75 -1.55
N ILE A 397 24.50 10.23 -2.65
CA ILE A 397 25.82 9.78 -3.15
C ILE A 397 26.98 10.70 -2.71
N GLY A 398 26.70 11.73 -1.92
CA GLY A 398 27.69 12.61 -1.29
C GLY A 398 28.04 13.88 -2.06
N LEU A 399 27.31 14.22 -3.14
CA LEU A 399 27.64 15.41 -3.95
C LEU A 399 27.37 16.74 -3.25
N HIS A 400 26.54 16.75 -2.21
CA HIS A 400 26.23 17.94 -1.41
C HIS A 400 26.91 17.90 -0.03
N GLY A 401 28.04 17.20 0.07
CA GLY A 401 28.87 17.17 1.27
C GLY A 401 28.35 16.26 2.39
N PHE A 402 29.16 16.18 3.44
CA PHE A 402 28.92 15.37 4.62
C PHE A 402 28.92 16.31 5.83
N THR A 403 27.78 16.43 6.50
CA THR A 403 27.62 17.41 7.58
C THR A 403 27.18 16.74 8.85
N LEU A 404 27.86 17.03 9.97
CA LEU A 404 27.42 16.59 11.30
C LEU A 404 27.00 17.78 12.18
N PRO A 405 25.95 17.63 13.00
CA PRO A 405 25.61 18.63 14.01
C PRO A 405 26.78 18.94 14.95
N GLN A 406 26.99 20.22 15.25
CA GLN A 406 28.06 20.71 16.12
C GLN A 406 28.12 19.98 17.47
N GLY A 407 26.97 19.72 18.09
CA GLY A 407 26.89 19.01 19.37
C GLY A 407 27.37 17.55 19.32
N ILE A 408 27.27 16.90 18.15
CA ILE A 408 27.81 15.55 17.93
C ILE A 408 29.30 15.65 17.63
N MET A 409 29.68 16.54 16.71
CA MET A 409 31.07 16.77 16.35
C MET A 409 31.95 17.08 17.56
N ALA A 410 31.47 17.94 18.48
CA ALA A 410 32.18 18.30 19.70
C ALA A 410 32.39 17.12 20.66
N ARG A 411 31.49 16.12 20.66
CA ARG A 411 31.60 14.92 21.52
C ARG A 411 32.54 13.86 20.96
N LEU A 412 32.93 13.96 19.68
CA LEU A 412 33.85 13.03 19.04
C LEU A 412 35.32 13.30 19.38
N GLY A 413 35.64 14.43 20.01
CA GLY A 413 37.02 14.77 20.40
C GLY A 413 37.98 14.77 19.20
N ASP A 414 39.11 14.10 19.33
CA ASP A 414 40.14 14.00 18.26
C ASP A 414 39.60 13.37 16.97
N VAL A 415 38.61 12.46 17.08
CA VAL A 415 37.95 11.89 15.90
C VAL A 415 37.18 12.96 15.14
N GLY A 416 36.57 13.93 15.84
CA GLY A 416 35.89 15.04 15.20
C GLY A 416 36.85 15.96 14.43
N VAL A 417 38.05 16.19 14.96
CA VAL A 417 39.10 16.96 14.28
C VAL A 417 39.57 16.23 13.01
N LEU A 418 39.76 14.91 13.10
CA LEU A 418 40.09 14.08 11.94
C LEU A 418 38.98 14.10 10.87
N LEU A 419 37.71 14.02 11.27
CA LEU A 419 36.60 14.07 10.32
C LEU A 419 36.51 15.43 9.62
N GLN A 420 36.76 16.53 10.34
CA GLN A 420 36.83 17.87 9.73
C GLN A 420 37.99 17.98 8.74
N SER A 421 39.16 17.42 9.05
CA SER A 421 40.29 17.42 8.11
C SER A 421 40.05 16.56 6.86
N LEU A 422 39.17 15.57 6.96
CA LEU A 422 38.66 14.77 5.84
C LEU A 422 37.52 15.45 5.05
N GLY A 423 37.16 16.70 5.37
CA GLY A 423 36.15 17.48 4.65
C GLY A 423 34.73 17.36 5.19
N MET A 424 34.54 16.87 6.42
CA MET A 424 33.23 16.84 7.07
C MET A 424 32.88 18.22 7.66
N GLU A 425 31.77 18.78 7.20
CA GLU A 425 31.29 20.09 7.62
C GLU A 425 30.51 20.01 8.94
N VAL A 426 30.37 21.17 9.60
CA VAL A 426 29.65 21.30 10.87
C VAL A 426 28.37 22.08 10.66
N ALA A 427 27.23 21.44 10.93
CA ALA A 427 25.92 22.11 10.97
C ALA A 427 25.66 22.71 12.36
N PHE A 428 25.20 23.96 12.40
CA PHE A 428 24.75 24.59 13.64
C PHE A 428 23.33 24.13 13.98
N GLY A 429 23.13 23.63 15.21
CA GLY A 429 21.84 23.12 15.68
C GLY A 429 21.52 21.70 15.17
N GLY A 430 20.25 21.30 15.25
CA GLY A 430 19.75 20.03 14.68
C GLY A 430 20.21 18.73 15.33
N GLY A 431 21.12 18.75 16.31
CA GLY A 431 21.69 17.55 16.93
C GLY A 431 20.66 16.58 17.53
N GLN A 432 19.61 17.10 18.18
CA GLN A 432 18.53 16.26 18.71
C GLN A 432 17.75 15.58 17.58
N VAL A 433 17.38 16.33 16.53
CA VAL A 433 16.63 15.80 15.38
C VAL A 433 17.45 14.73 14.67
N PHE A 434 18.75 14.96 14.46
CA PHE A 434 19.65 13.99 13.87
C PHE A 434 19.69 12.68 14.67
N VAL A 435 19.94 12.77 15.99
CA VAL A 435 20.01 11.59 16.86
C VAL A 435 18.68 10.84 16.86
N LEU A 436 17.56 11.54 17.01
CA LEU A 436 16.23 10.93 17.03
C LEU A 436 15.90 10.26 15.68
N THR A 437 16.24 10.89 14.55
CA THR A 437 16.03 10.31 13.21
C THR A 437 16.70 8.94 13.11
N TRP A 438 17.98 8.85 13.45
CA TRP A 438 18.74 7.60 13.37
C TRP A 438 18.30 6.57 14.43
N LEU A 439 17.93 7.00 15.64
CA LEU A 439 17.35 6.10 16.65
C LEU A 439 16.04 5.48 16.17
N TRP A 440 15.15 6.28 15.58
CA TRP A 440 13.91 5.80 14.97
C TRP A 440 14.17 4.82 13.84
N ILE A 441 15.07 5.15 12.92
CA ILE A 441 15.46 4.27 11.80
C ILE A 441 15.99 2.94 12.33
N MET A 442 16.89 2.94 13.32
CA MET A 442 17.44 1.71 13.90
C MET A 442 16.37 0.88 14.59
N ALA A 443 15.50 1.51 15.41
CA ALA A 443 14.42 0.82 16.10
C ALA A 443 13.43 0.18 15.10
N LEU A 444 13.02 0.91 14.07
CA LEU A 444 12.11 0.42 13.04
C LEU A 444 12.75 -0.65 12.16
N LEU A 445 14.04 -0.54 11.83
CA LEU A 445 14.76 -1.57 11.10
C LEU A 445 14.79 -2.89 11.89
N ILE A 446 15.04 -2.84 13.20
CA ILE A 446 14.98 -4.01 14.08
C ILE A 446 13.57 -4.61 14.08
N ILE A 447 12.52 -3.78 14.26
CA ILE A 447 11.13 -4.25 14.21
C ILE A 447 10.85 -4.93 12.87
N VAL A 448 11.15 -4.26 11.76
CA VAL A 448 10.87 -4.74 10.41
C VAL A 448 11.58 -6.04 10.11
N LEU A 449 12.84 -6.24 10.54
CA LEU A 449 13.63 -7.44 10.23
C LEU A 449 13.33 -8.59 11.20
N VAL A 450 13.13 -8.31 12.49
CA VAL A 450 13.02 -9.35 13.54
C VAL A 450 11.58 -9.76 13.80
N MET A 451 10.64 -8.82 13.90
CA MET A 451 9.28 -9.14 14.33
C MET A 451 8.51 -9.93 13.24
N PRO A 452 7.63 -10.88 13.64
CA PRO A 452 6.70 -11.49 12.70
C PRO A 452 5.67 -10.46 12.23
N ASN A 453 5.17 -10.62 11.00
CA ASN A 453 4.05 -9.80 10.54
C ASN A 453 2.71 -10.35 11.08
N VAL A 454 1.62 -9.61 10.84
CA VAL A 454 0.28 -10.01 11.28
C VAL A 454 -0.13 -11.37 10.71
N GLN A 455 0.23 -11.69 9.47
CA GLN A 455 -0.06 -13.02 8.93
C GLN A 455 0.66 -14.13 9.71
N ASP A 456 1.95 -13.95 10.02
CA ASP A 456 2.74 -14.93 10.76
C ASP A 456 2.21 -15.13 12.19
N MET A 457 1.81 -14.04 12.84
CA MET A 457 1.24 -14.06 14.20
C MET A 457 -0.08 -14.84 14.27
N PHE A 458 -0.91 -14.78 13.22
CA PHE A 458 -2.25 -15.35 13.19
C PHE A 458 -2.39 -16.62 12.32
N ASN A 459 -1.33 -17.07 11.65
CA ASN A 459 -1.29 -18.23 10.72
C ASN A 459 -1.89 -19.53 11.30
N TRP A 460 -1.63 -19.81 12.57
CA TRP A 460 -2.08 -21.05 13.22
C TRP A 460 -3.60 -21.05 13.52
N VAL A 461 -4.24 -19.88 13.52
CA VAL A 461 -5.67 -19.76 13.79
C VAL A 461 -6.45 -20.16 12.54
N ARG A 462 -7.06 -21.35 12.56
CA ARG A 462 -7.88 -21.82 11.43
C ARG A 462 -8.94 -20.76 11.08
N CYS A 463 -9.08 -20.50 9.78
CA CYS A 463 -10.00 -19.50 9.22
C CYS A 463 -9.68 -18.02 9.53
N SER A 464 -8.52 -17.63 10.09
CA SER A 464 -8.21 -16.24 10.48
C SER A 464 -7.70 -15.34 9.34
N LEU A 465 -6.93 -15.87 8.41
CA LEU A 465 -6.40 -15.22 7.20
C LEU A 465 -6.12 -16.35 6.18
N ARG A 466 -6.26 -16.12 4.87
CA ARG A 466 -6.06 -17.18 3.86
C ARG A 466 -4.59 -17.63 3.96
N ASN A 467 -4.32 -18.89 4.31
CA ASN A 467 -2.95 -19.41 4.43
C ASN A 467 -2.26 -19.38 3.06
N GLN A 468 -1.52 -18.32 2.78
CA GLN A 468 -0.63 -18.22 1.64
C GLN A 468 0.73 -18.75 2.07
N HIS A 469 1.16 -19.84 1.44
CA HIS A 469 2.52 -20.34 1.60
C HIS A 469 3.41 -19.48 0.70
N PHE A 470 4.03 -18.46 1.27
CA PHE A 470 5.05 -17.70 0.57
C PHE A 470 6.33 -18.52 0.51
N ASP A 471 6.91 -18.62 -0.68
CA ASP A 471 8.21 -19.23 -0.86
C ASP A 471 9.28 -18.39 -0.14
N THR A 472 9.90 -18.98 0.87
CA THR A 472 10.92 -18.36 1.73
C THR A 472 12.35 -18.73 1.34
N THR A 473 12.53 -19.51 0.27
CA THR A 473 13.83 -20.07 -0.16
C THR A 473 14.90 -19.00 -0.41
N ASP A 474 14.51 -17.81 -0.88
CA ASP A 474 15.44 -16.72 -1.22
C ASP A 474 15.55 -15.62 -0.15
N SER A 475 14.90 -15.74 1.00
CA SER A 475 14.83 -14.65 1.98
C SER A 475 15.98 -14.69 3.00
N VAL A 476 16.30 -13.55 3.65
CA VAL A 476 17.23 -13.48 4.83
C VAL A 476 16.68 -14.25 6.06
N TRP A 477 15.58 -14.97 5.87
CA TRP A 477 14.74 -15.61 6.87
C TRP A 477 15.38 -16.73 7.70
N PRO A 478 16.42 -17.49 7.26
CA PRO A 478 16.94 -18.55 8.11
C PRO A 478 17.61 -18.03 9.40
N MET A 479 18.19 -16.82 9.39
CA MET A 479 18.95 -16.32 10.55
C MET A 479 18.06 -15.70 11.64
N LEU A 480 17.01 -14.97 11.28
CA LEU A 480 16.21 -14.16 12.22
C LEU A 480 14.86 -14.77 12.60
N SER A 481 14.29 -15.68 11.77
CA SER A 481 12.98 -16.31 12.06
C SER A 481 12.99 -17.24 13.27
N ARG A 482 14.17 -17.67 13.73
CA ARG A 482 14.33 -18.50 14.94
C ARG A 482 14.11 -17.70 16.24
N VAL A 483 14.15 -16.36 16.18
CA VAL A 483 14.26 -15.50 17.39
C VAL A 483 12.90 -15.10 17.97
N CYS A 484 11.80 -15.08 17.21
CA CYS A 484 10.49 -14.68 17.72
C CYS A 484 9.33 -15.48 17.13
N LYS A 485 8.90 -16.54 17.83
CA LYS A 485 7.62 -17.22 17.59
C LYS A 485 6.48 -16.52 18.35
N LEU A 486 6.28 -15.23 18.11
CA LEU A 486 5.11 -14.51 18.63
C LEU A 486 3.88 -14.98 17.86
N GLN A 487 3.12 -15.88 18.48
CA GLN A 487 1.85 -16.37 17.97
C GLN A 487 0.72 -15.79 18.78
N TRP A 488 -0.30 -15.27 18.10
CA TRP A 488 -1.54 -14.83 18.73
C TRP A 488 -2.16 -15.98 19.53
N LYS A 489 -2.80 -15.74 20.67
CA LYS A 489 -3.57 -16.74 21.45
C LYS A 489 -4.70 -16.02 22.17
N GLU A 490 -5.80 -16.72 22.44
CA GLU A 490 -6.85 -16.24 23.32
C GLU A 490 -6.34 -16.24 24.77
N SER A 491 -5.54 -15.24 25.14
CA SER A 491 -4.91 -15.12 26.45
C SER A 491 -4.96 -13.69 26.99
N ILE A 492 -4.86 -13.57 28.31
CA ILE A 492 -4.79 -12.27 29.00
C ILE A 492 -3.60 -11.44 28.47
N GLY A 493 -2.47 -12.07 28.17
CA GLY A 493 -1.29 -11.38 27.63
C GLY A 493 -1.56 -10.71 26.26
N TRP A 494 -2.32 -11.37 25.39
CA TRP A 494 -2.74 -10.77 24.12
C TRP A 494 -3.80 -9.69 24.32
N ALA A 495 -4.72 -9.86 25.27
CA ALA A 495 -5.69 -8.83 25.61
C ALA A 495 -4.99 -7.55 26.13
N ILE A 496 -4.00 -7.68 27.02
CA ILE A 496 -3.19 -6.56 27.53
C ILE A 496 -2.41 -5.91 26.37
N THR A 497 -1.78 -6.70 25.51
CA THR A 497 -1.04 -6.18 24.34
C THR A 497 -1.98 -5.38 23.42
N CYS A 498 -3.16 -5.92 23.11
CA CYS A 498 -4.14 -5.22 22.27
C CYS A 498 -4.65 -3.94 22.93
N ALA A 499 -4.93 -3.99 24.24
CA ALA A 499 -5.34 -2.81 25.00
C ALA A 499 -4.25 -1.73 25.01
N ALA A 500 -2.98 -2.11 25.17
CA ALA A 500 -1.85 -1.19 25.09
C ALA A 500 -1.70 -0.58 23.68
N CYS A 501 -1.78 -1.39 22.61
CA CYS A 501 -1.76 -0.90 21.24
C CYS A 501 -2.90 0.09 20.97
N LEU A 502 -4.13 -0.22 21.42
CA LEU A 502 -5.27 0.70 21.30
C LEU A 502 -5.03 1.96 22.11
N ALA A 503 -4.66 1.87 23.38
CA ALA A 503 -4.45 3.02 24.25
C ALA A 503 -3.38 3.98 23.70
N LEU A 504 -2.22 3.44 23.30
CA LEU A 504 -1.17 4.23 22.64
C LEU A 504 -1.66 4.84 21.33
N GLY A 505 -2.42 4.07 20.54
CA GLY A 505 -3.01 4.56 19.30
C GLY A 505 -3.98 5.72 19.53
N PHE A 506 -4.84 5.62 20.55
CA PHE A 506 -5.79 6.67 20.96
C PHE A 506 -5.09 7.94 21.45
N LEU A 507 -4.02 7.79 22.24
CA LEU A 507 -3.26 8.92 22.78
C LEU A 507 -2.57 9.74 21.67
N THR A 508 -2.26 9.13 20.52
CA THR A 508 -1.63 9.84 19.40
C THR A 508 -2.61 10.40 18.37
N LEU A 509 -3.93 10.18 18.51
CA LEU A 509 -4.94 10.67 17.55
C LEU A 509 -5.06 12.20 17.49
N PHE A 510 -4.55 12.92 18.49
CA PHE A 510 -4.52 14.39 18.48
C PHE A 510 -3.46 14.97 17.54
N GLN A 511 -2.53 14.15 17.06
CA GLN A 511 -1.54 14.58 16.09
C GLN A 511 -2.18 14.64 14.70
N VAL A 512 -1.75 15.58 13.87
CA VAL A 512 -2.18 15.66 12.47
C VAL A 512 -1.68 14.40 11.76
N SER A 513 -2.61 13.48 11.49
CA SER A 513 -2.34 12.24 10.77
C SER A 513 -2.74 12.42 9.32
N GLU A 514 -1.74 12.55 8.44
CA GLU A 514 -1.96 12.48 7.00
C GLU A 514 -1.91 11.01 6.57
N PHE A 515 -2.87 10.59 5.76
CA PHE A 515 -2.79 9.29 5.10
C PHE A 515 -2.09 9.48 3.76
N LEU A 516 -0.89 8.92 3.61
CA LEU A 516 -0.01 9.21 2.46
C LEU A 516 -0.69 8.92 1.12
N TYR A 517 -1.56 7.91 1.07
CA TYR A 517 -2.25 7.53 -0.16
C TYR A 517 -3.18 8.63 -0.72
N PHE A 518 -3.61 9.60 0.10
CA PHE A 518 -4.47 10.70 -0.37
C PHE A 518 -3.69 11.85 -1.02
N GLN A 519 -2.36 11.81 -0.94
CA GLN A 519 -1.48 12.84 -1.49
C GLN A 519 -0.99 12.51 -2.92
N PHE A 520 -1.41 11.37 -3.51
CA PHE A 520 -0.92 10.86 -4.80
C PHE A 520 -1.90 10.97 -5.97
#